data_AF-A0A846T8M7-F1
#
_entry.id   AF-A0A846T8M7-F1
#
_cell.length_a   1.000
_cell.length_b   1.000
_cell.length_c   1.000
_cell.angle_alpha   90.00
_cell.angle_beta   90.00
_cell.angle_gamma   90.00
#
_symmetry.space_group_name_H-M   'P 1'
#
loop_
_entity.id
_entity.type
_entity.pdbx_description
1 polymer ?
#
loop_
_entity_poly.entity_id
_entity_poly.type
_entity_poly.pdbx_seq_one_letter_code
_entity_poly.pdbx_strand_id
1 'polypeptide(L)'
;MKTRMTGGGVTGRGLFYLGGLALLAVLSYALLWWVESSLRAPEPSESQAPVLTIDQFRAVRTNPAGVQEYVVEAPHLWQSPGQGGVRIEQPTLDWYQPDGQTREWRLQAEQGWGAADQQTLRLEGAVTMIRAAPSGKPPMTITTRDVIISPAQHYAETAAPVRVATPDGELKAIGARAWLDQQRLELLSEVRGFYAPPKR
;
A
#
# COMPACT_ATOMS: atom_id res chain seq x y z
N MET A 1 30.24 63.63 -63.63
CA MET A 1 30.07 64.55 -62.48
C MET A 1 29.33 63.80 -61.37
N LYS A 2 29.83 63.83 -60.13
CA LYS A 2 29.45 63.00 -58.96
C LYS A 2 28.48 63.78 -58.05
N THR A 3 27.42 63.15 -57.54
CA THR A 3 26.63 63.68 -56.39
C THR A 3 25.91 62.50 -55.70
N ARG A 4 26.57 61.81 -54.76
CA ARG A 4 26.52 61.92 -53.28
C ARG A 4 25.16 61.60 -52.64
N MET A 5 25.16 60.51 -51.85
CA MET A 5 24.20 60.14 -50.82
C MET A 5 24.11 61.20 -49.71
N THR A 6 22.95 61.32 -49.08
CA THR A 6 22.83 61.80 -47.68
C THR A 6 21.73 61.02 -46.98
N GLY A 7 22.12 60.26 -45.96
CA GLY A 7 21.24 59.46 -45.12
C GLY A 7 20.37 60.30 -44.19
N GLY A 8 19.15 59.84 -43.96
CA GLY A 8 18.24 60.41 -42.98
C GLY A 8 18.76 60.15 -41.56
N GLY A 9 19.30 61.19 -40.93
CA GLY A 9 19.74 61.14 -39.54
C GLY A 9 18.52 61.07 -38.61
N VAL A 10 18.45 60.01 -37.80
CA VAL A 10 17.52 59.94 -36.67
C VAL A 10 17.87 61.08 -35.72
N THR A 11 16.98 62.06 -35.59
CA THR A 11 17.14 63.22 -34.71
C THR A 11 17.38 62.73 -33.28
N GLY A 12 18.45 63.21 -32.60
CA GLY A 12 18.86 62.70 -31.28
C GLY A 12 17.74 62.67 -30.23
N ARG A 13 16.74 63.55 -30.35
CA ARG A 13 15.53 63.57 -29.51
C ARG A 13 14.68 62.30 -29.67
N GLY A 14 14.55 61.76 -30.89
CA GLY A 14 13.85 60.50 -31.17
C GLY A 14 14.53 59.29 -30.53
N LEU A 15 15.86 59.31 -30.47
CA LEU A 15 16.64 58.26 -29.80
C LEU A 15 16.40 58.25 -28.28
N PHE A 16 16.25 59.42 -27.66
CA PHE A 16 15.89 59.54 -26.23
C PHE A 16 14.45 59.07 -25.95
N TYR A 17 13.49 59.36 -26.82
CA TYR A 17 12.11 58.86 -26.66
C TYR A 17 12.02 57.35 -26.82
N LEU A 18 12.76 56.77 -27.79
CA LEU A 18 12.84 55.33 -27.97
C LEU A 18 13.54 54.65 -26.80
N GLY A 19 14.60 55.25 -26.26
CA GLY A 19 15.28 54.77 -25.05
C GLY A 19 14.37 54.80 -23.82
N GLY A 20 13.61 55.88 -23.63
CA GLY A 20 12.64 56.00 -22.54
C GLY A 20 11.49 55.00 -22.67
N LEU A 21 10.98 54.77 -23.88
CA LEU A 21 9.91 53.79 -24.13
C LEU A 21 10.40 52.36 -23.88
N ALA A 22 11.62 52.03 -24.32
CA ALA A 22 12.22 50.73 -24.08
C ALA A 22 12.43 50.47 -22.58
N LEU A 23 12.90 51.48 -21.84
CA LEU A 23 13.05 51.40 -20.39
C LEU A 23 11.70 51.14 -19.71
N LEU A 24 10.65 51.86 -20.10
CA LEU A 24 9.30 51.67 -19.57
C LEU A 24 8.74 50.28 -19.90
N ALA A 25 8.99 49.75 -21.10
CA ALA A 25 8.57 48.40 -21.47
C ALA A 25 9.28 47.33 -20.63
N VAL A 26 10.59 47.48 -20.39
CA VAL A 26 11.36 46.56 -19.54
C VAL A 26 10.89 46.63 -18.08
N LEU A 27 10.66 47.84 -17.56
CA LEU A 27 10.15 48.03 -16.19
C LEU A 27 8.74 47.45 -16.04
N SER A 28 7.87 47.66 -17.03
CA SER A 28 6.52 47.09 -17.05
C SER A 28 6.55 45.56 -17.10
N TYR A 29 7.43 44.99 -17.93
CA TYR A 29 7.60 43.54 -18.02
C TYR A 29 8.15 42.94 -16.71
N ALA A 30 9.15 43.58 -16.11
CA ALA A 30 9.71 43.16 -14.82
C ALA A 30 8.66 43.24 -13.69
N LEU A 31 7.82 44.28 -13.70
CA LEU A 31 6.75 44.44 -12.73
C LEU A 31 5.65 43.37 -12.92
N LEU A 32 5.28 43.06 -14.16
CA LEU A 32 4.34 41.99 -14.48
C LEU A 32 4.88 40.63 -14.05
N TRP A 33 6.16 40.35 -14.32
CA TRP A 33 6.81 39.11 -13.90
C TRP A 33 6.86 38.99 -12.36
N TRP A 34 7.15 40.08 -11.66
CA TRP A 34 7.14 40.12 -10.20
C TRP A 34 5.73 39.91 -9.62
N VAL A 35 4.72 40.58 -10.18
CA VAL A 35 3.30 40.40 -9.80
C VAL A 35 2.84 38.97 -10.09
N GLU A 36 3.16 38.39 -11.23
CA GLU A 36 2.81 37.01 -11.54
C GLU A 36 3.50 36.02 -10.59
N SER A 37 4.78 36.26 -10.25
CA SER A 37 5.50 35.43 -9.30
C SER A 37 4.97 35.53 -7.86
N SER A 38 4.39 36.67 -7.48
CA SER A 38 3.82 36.90 -6.15
C SER A 38 2.34 36.50 -6.05
N LEU A 39 1.64 36.42 -7.19
CA LEU A 39 0.28 35.89 -7.31
C LEU A 39 0.24 34.38 -7.57
N ARG A 40 1.36 33.75 -7.91
CA ARG A 40 1.51 32.29 -7.84
C ARG A 40 1.39 31.89 -6.38
N ALA A 41 0.16 31.60 -5.97
CA ALA A 41 -0.08 30.83 -4.76
C ALA A 41 0.86 29.63 -4.80
N PRO A 42 1.61 29.33 -3.71
CA PRO A 42 2.33 28.07 -3.65
C PRO A 42 1.34 26.98 -4.05
N GLU A 43 1.69 26.19 -5.07
CA GLU A 43 0.96 24.96 -5.42
C GLU A 43 0.58 24.31 -4.10
N PRO A 44 -0.72 24.06 -3.83
CA PRO A 44 -1.11 23.45 -2.56
C PRO A 44 -0.29 22.19 -2.44
N SER A 45 0.69 22.18 -1.53
CA SER A 45 1.41 20.97 -1.20
C SER A 45 0.32 20.01 -0.75
N GLU A 46 0.02 18.97 -1.55
CA GLU A 46 -0.98 17.98 -1.18
C GLU A 46 -0.67 17.57 0.26
N SER A 47 -1.60 17.87 1.15
CA SER A 47 -1.39 17.66 2.58
C SER A 47 -1.04 16.20 2.78
N GLN A 48 0.16 15.91 3.29
CA GLN A 48 0.60 14.53 3.58
C GLN A 48 -0.17 13.93 4.77
N ALA A 49 -1.06 14.71 5.41
CA ALA A 49 -1.94 14.23 6.45
C ALA A 49 -2.83 13.09 5.92
N PRO A 50 -3.08 12.04 6.72
CA PRO A 50 -4.02 11.01 6.34
C PRO A 50 -5.40 11.59 6.00
N VAL A 51 -6.00 11.08 4.94
CA VAL A 51 -7.38 11.42 4.53
C VAL A 51 -8.39 10.71 5.42
N LEU A 52 -8.01 9.55 5.96
CA LEU A 52 -8.79 8.77 6.90
C LEU A 52 -7.88 8.18 7.96
N THR A 53 -8.31 8.23 9.22
CA THR A 53 -7.72 7.49 10.33
C THR A 53 -8.85 6.86 11.13
N ILE A 54 -8.68 5.60 11.53
CA ILE A 54 -9.61 4.86 12.38
C ILE A 54 -8.81 4.22 13.51
N ASP A 55 -9.23 4.50 14.74
CA ASP A 55 -8.71 3.84 15.95
C ASP A 55 -9.61 2.66 16.30
N GLN A 56 -9.02 1.60 16.86
CA GLN A 56 -9.71 0.35 17.23
C GLN A 56 -10.56 -0.21 16.07
N PHE A 57 -9.92 -0.30 14.90
CA PHE A 57 -10.57 -0.78 13.69
C PHE A 57 -11.05 -2.23 13.85
N ARG A 58 -12.31 -2.46 13.48
CA ARG A 58 -12.90 -3.79 13.36
C ARG A 58 -13.80 -3.84 12.13
N ALA A 59 -13.48 -4.73 11.20
CA ALA A 59 -14.29 -5.02 10.02
C ALA A 59 -14.71 -6.48 10.00
N VAL A 60 -15.98 -6.73 9.69
CA VAL A 60 -16.54 -8.08 9.52
C VAL A 60 -16.97 -8.23 8.07
N ARG A 61 -16.41 -9.23 7.40
CA ARG A 61 -16.91 -9.69 6.10
C ARG A 61 -17.89 -10.81 6.31
N THR A 62 -19.03 -10.71 5.65
CA THR A 62 -20.02 -11.78 5.58
C THR A 62 -20.13 -12.30 4.15
N ASN A 63 -20.56 -13.56 4.03
CA ASN A 63 -20.99 -14.12 2.77
C ASN A 63 -22.41 -13.61 2.41
N PRO A 64 -22.94 -13.91 1.20
CA PRO A 64 -24.28 -13.47 0.80
C PRO A 64 -25.43 -13.94 1.69
N ALA A 65 -25.23 -15.00 2.49
CA ALA A 65 -26.21 -15.49 3.46
C ALA A 65 -26.15 -14.74 4.81
N GLY A 66 -25.25 -13.77 4.97
CA GLY A 66 -25.06 -13.00 6.20
C GLY A 66 -24.19 -13.70 7.25
N VAL A 67 -23.56 -14.82 6.91
CA VAL A 67 -22.68 -15.57 7.82
C VAL A 67 -21.28 -14.96 7.75
N GLN A 68 -20.63 -14.76 8.90
CA GLN A 68 -19.27 -14.21 8.95
C GLN A 68 -18.25 -15.14 8.28
N GLU A 69 -17.45 -14.56 7.39
CA GLU A 69 -16.43 -15.24 6.62
C GLU A 69 -15.04 -14.94 7.20
N TYR A 70 -14.75 -13.66 7.42
CA TYR A 70 -13.56 -13.24 8.14
C TYR A 70 -13.76 -11.92 8.89
N VAL A 71 -12.95 -11.72 9.92
CA VAL A 71 -12.90 -10.50 10.74
C VAL A 71 -11.48 -9.95 10.71
N VAL A 72 -11.36 -8.63 10.54
CA VAL A 72 -10.10 -7.89 10.59
C VAL A 72 -10.15 -6.93 11.76
N GLU A 73 -9.17 -7.01 12.65
CA GLU A 73 -9.04 -6.14 13.83
C GLU A 73 -7.65 -5.51 13.86
N ALA A 74 -7.56 -4.23 14.24
CA ALA A 74 -6.30 -3.51 14.36
C ALA A 74 -6.40 -2.31 15.32
N PRO A 75 -5.31 -1.93 16.01
CA PRO A 75 -5.27 -0.72 16.82
C PRO A 75 -5.47 0.55 16.00
N HIS A 76 -4.80 0.66 14.84
CA HIS A 76 -4.86 1.83 13.97
C HIS A 76 -4.96 1.43 12.51
N LEU A 77 -5.74 2.19 11.76
CA LEU A 77 -5.82 2.14 10.31
C LEU A 77 -5.74 3.57 9.77
N TRP A 78 -4.99 3.79 8.70
CA TRP A 78 -4.96 5.08 8.02
C TRP A 78 -4.88 4.98 6.51
N GLN A 79 -5.39 5.99 5.82
CA GLN A 79 -5.28 6.17 4.38
C GLN A 79 -4.53 7.45 4.07
N SER A 80 -3.40 7.34 3.39
CA SER A 80 -2.65 8.50 2.89
C SER A 80 -3.25 9.02 1.57
N PRO A 81 -3.16 10.33 1.30
CA PRO A 81 -3.58 10.89 0.00
C PRO A 81 -2.81 10.25 -1.16
N GLY A 82 -3.50 10.10 -2.30
CA GLY A 82 -2.93 9.49 -3.51
C GLY A 82 -2.65 7.99 -3.42
N GLN A 83 -2.90 7.33 -2.28
CA GLN A 83 -2.70 5.89 -2.14
C GLN A 83 -3.98 5.10 -2.42
N GLY A 84 -3.85 4.06 -3.25
CA GLY A 84 -4.94 3.16 -3.64
C GLY A 84 -5.31 2.10 -2.60
N GLY A 85 -5.16 2.41 -1.31
CA GLY A 85 -5.41 1.46 -0.24
C GLY A 85 -5.20 2.03 1.15
N VAL A 86 -5.47 1.21 2.16
CA VAL A 86 -5.36 1.55 3.59
C VAL A 86 -4.20 0.81 4.22
N ARG A 87 -3.47 1.48 5.11
CA ARG A 87 -2.48 0.85 5.98
C ARG A 87 -3.12 0.49 7.31
N ILE A 88 -2.73 -0.66 7.84
CA ILE A 88 -3.30 -1.26 9.03
C ILE A 88 -2.14 -1.65 9.94
N GLU A 89 -2.06 -1.06 11.12
CA GLU A 89 -1.03 -1.41 12.11
C GLU A 89 -1.43 -2.71 12.82
N GLN A 90 -0.49 -3.65 12.95
CA GLN A 90 -0.68 -4.88 13.72
C GLN A 90 -2.01 -5.63 13.47
N PRO A 91 -2.36 -5.92 12.20
CA PRO A 91 -3.64 -6.54 11.88
C PRO A 91 -3.73 -7.95 12.45
N THR A 92 -4.90 -8.29 13.00
CA THR A 92 -5.34 -9.66 13.29
C THR A 92 -6.49 -10.02 12.36
N LEU A 93 -6.31 -11.09 11.58
CA LEU A 93 -7.31 -11.66 10.67
C LEU A 93 -7.82 -12.98 11.23
N ASP A 94 -9.11 -13.06 11.55
CA ASP A 94 -9.75 -14.30 11.97
C ASP A 94 -10.64 -14.82 10.83
N TRP A 95 -10.31 -15.99 10.29
CA TRP A 95 -11.09 -16.68 9.24
C TRP A 95 -12.00 -17.73 9.86
N TYR A 96 -13.26 -17.75 9.45
CA TYR A 96 -14.28 -18.64 10.00
C TYR A 96 -14.61 -19.79 9.04
N GLN A 97 -15.10 -20.89 9.62
CA GLN A 97 -15.69 -21.98 8.87
C GLN A 97 -17.04 -21.55 8.27
N PRO A 98 -17.63 -22.36 7.35
CA PRO A 98 -18.96 -22.07 6.80
C PRO A 98 -20.09 -21.93 7.83
N ASP A 99 -19.88 -22.39 9.07
CA ASP A 99 -20.80 -22.18 10.19
C ASP A 99 -20.82 -20.73 10.71
N GLY A 100 -19.80 -19.94 10.38
CA GLY A 100 -19.59 -18.58 10.86
C GLY A 100 -19.44 -18.48 12.37
N GLN A 101 -19.01 -19.53 13.06
CA GLN A 101 -18.81 -19.52 14.51
C GLN A 101 -17.44 -20.05 14.88
N THR A 102 -16.98 -21.07 14.18
CA THR A 102 -15.71 -21.72 14.43
C THR A 102 -14.60 -20.98 13.70
N ARG A 103 -13.70 -20.33 14.44
CA ARG A 103 -12.49 -19.74 13.85
C ARG A 103 -11.56 -20.87 13.40
N GLU A 104 -11.33 -20.95 12.10
CA GLU A 104 -10.39 -21.90 11.54
C GLU A 104 -8.95 -21.37 11.59
N TRP A 105 -8.75 -20.14 11.13
CA TRP A 105 -7.42 -19.53 11.04
C TRP A 105 -7.38 -18.19 11.77
N ARG A 106 -6.25 -17.93 12.41
CA ARG A 106 -5.88 -16.61 12.92
C ARG A 106 -4.56 -16.19 12.28
N LEU A 107 -4.54 -15.06 11.60
CA LEU A 107 -3.36 -14.47 11.00
C LEU A 107 -3.00 -13.20 11.75
N GLN A 108 -1.71 -12.99 12.01
CA GLN A 108 -1.20 -11.80 12.67
C GLN A 108 0.03 -11.31 11.91
N ALA A 109 0.14 -9.99 11.74
CA ALA A 109 1.27 -9.35 11.09
C ALA A 109 1.72 -8.08 11.81
N GLU A 110 2.89 -7.56 11.47
CA GLU A 110 3.37 -6.27 11.98
C GLU A 110 2.65 -5.10 11.29
N GLN A 111 2.46 -5.20 9.98
CA GLN A 111 1.78 -4.21 9.16
C GLN A 111 0.88 -4.90 8.14
N GLY A 112 -0.20 -4.22 7.76
CA GLY A 112 -1.12 -4.63 6.73
C GLY A 112 -1.33 -3.52 5.72
N TRP A 113 -1.52 -3.88 4.46
CA TRP A 113 -2.01 -2.97 3.43
C TRP A 113 -3.17 -3.62 2.67
N GLY A 114 -4.34 -2.99 2.74
CA GLY A 114 -5.53 -3.42 2.01
C GLY A 114 -5.75 -2.55 0.78
N ALA A 115 -5.87 -3.17 -0.39
CA ALA A 115 -6.21 -2.45 -1.63
C ALA A 115 -7.64 -1.88 -1.55
N ALA A 116 -7.87 -0.73 -2.19
CA ALA A 116 -9.18 -0.07 -2.23
C ALA A 116 -10.27 -0.93 -2.91
N ASP A 117 -9.88 -1.79 -3.84
CA ASP A 117 -10.76 -2.75 -4.51
C ASP A 117 -11.09 -3.99 -3.65
N GLN A 118 -10.48 -4.10 -2.46
CA GLN A 118 -10.61 -5.22 -1.53
C GLN A 118 -10.19 -6.59 -2.12
N GLN A 119 -9.49 -6.61 -3.25
CA GLN A 119 -9.08 -7.85 -3.92
C GLN A 119 -7.77 -8.39 -3.35
N THR A 120 -6.93 -7.50 -2.80
CA THR A 120 -5.61 -7.85 -2.28
C THR A 120 -5.40 -7.28 -0.88
N LEU A 121 -4.94 -8.14 0.02
CA LEU A 121 -4.42 -7.77 1.33
C LEU A 121 -2.95 -8.20 1.39
N ARG A 122 -2.06 -7.29 1.77
CA ARG A 122 -0.66 -7.59 2.01
C ARG A 122 -0.40 -7.54 3.50
N LEU A 123 0.25 -8.56 4.03
CA LEU A 123 0.74 -8.63 5.40
C LEU A 123 2.25 -8.50 5.34
N GLU A 124 2.79 -7.43 5.90
CA GLU A 124 4.20 -7.06 5.79
C GLU A 124 4.91 -7.30 7.13
N GLY A 125 6.20 -7.64 7.06
CA GLY A 125 6.99 -7.99 8.24
C GLY A 125 6.72 -9.40 8.72
N ALA A 126 6.88 -9.68 10.02
CA ALA A 126 6.63 -11.01 10.57
C ALA A 126 5.15 -11.40 10.48
N VAL A 127 4.86 -12.56 9.90
CA VAL A 127 3.50 -13.08 9.76
C VAL A 127 3.39 -14.44 10.43
N THR A 128 2.38 -14.59 11.30
CA THR A 128 2.05 -15.85 11.95
C THR A 128 0.62 -16.25 11.60
N MET A 129 0.44 -17.47 11.11
CA MET A 129 -0.87 -18.08 10.84
C MET A 129 -1.07 -19.27 11.77
N ILE A 130 -2.16 -19.29 12.52
CA ILE A 130 -2.45 -20.31 13.53
C ILE A 130 -3.79 -20.95 13.20
N ARG A 131 -3.78 -22.26 13.02
CA ARG A 131 -4.98 -23.10 13.08
C ARG A 131 -5.01 -23.78 14.44
N ALA A 132 -6.00 -23.42 15.26
CA ALA A 132 -6.11 -23.94 16.61
C ALA A 132 -6.90 -25.27 16.62
N ALA A 133 -6.67 -26.10 17.65
CA ALA A 133 -7.37 -27.39 17.81
C ALA A 133 -8.92 -27.28 17.83
N PRO A 134 -9.55 -26.22 18.37
CA PRO A 134 -11.00 -26.02 18.27
C PRO A 134 -11.56 -25.94 16.84
N SER A 135 -10.70 -25.80 15.82
CA SER A 135 -11.13 -25.93 14.41
C SER A 135 -11.58 -27.34 14.01
N GLY A 136 -11.40 -28.35 14.88
CA GLY A 136 -11.65 -29.75 14.56
C GLY A 136 -10.56 -30.38 13.66
N LYS A 137 -9.49 -29.63 13.37
CA LYS A 137 -8.37 -30.04 12.52
C LYS A 137 -7.07 -30.07 13.34
N PRO A 138 -6.04 -30.84 12.92
CA PRO A 138 -4.76 -30.85 13.63
C PRO A 138 -4.20 -29.43 13.75
N PRO A 139 -3.78 -29.03 14.96
CA PRO A 139 -3.27 -27.69 15.19
C PRO A 139 -2.00 -27.48 14.35
N MET A 140 -1.86 -26.28 13.83
CA MET A 140 -0.77 -25.94 12.92
C MET A 140 -0.40 -24.47 13.09
N THR A 141 0.89 -24.19 13.10
CA THR A 141 1.42 -22.83 13.12
C THR A 141 2.33 -22.64 11.92
N ILE A 142 2.06 -21.62 11.12
CA ILE A 142 2.89 -21.21 10.00
C ILE A 142 3.52 -19.87 10.37
N THR A 143 4.85 -19.80 10.32
CA THR A 143 5.59 -18.55 10.53
C THR A 143 6.35 -18.22 9.26
N THR A 144 6.18 -16.98 8.79
CA THR A 144 6.82 -16.46 7.58
C THR A 144 6.92 -14.93 7.70
N ARG A 145 7.14 -14.27 6.58
CA ARG A 145 7.06 -12.83 6.41
C ARG A 145 6.47 -12.49 5.04
N ASP A 146 5.97 -11.27 4.89
CA ASP A 146 5.58 -10.69 3.61
C ASP A 146 4.65 -11.61 2.80
N VAL A 147 3.37 -11.65 3.19
CA VAL A 147 2.33 -12.52 2.64
C VAL A 147 1.34 -11.71 1.83
N ILE A 148 1.01 -12.18 0.63
CA ILE A 148 -0.06 -11.63 -0.21
C ILE A 148 -1.27 -12.54 -0.08
N ILE A 149 -2.44 -11.96 0.20
CA ILE A 149 -3.70 -12.65 0.38
C ILE A 149 -4.70 -12.11 -0.66
N SER A 150 -5.40 -13.03 -1.31
CA SER A 150 -6.54 -12.75 -2.19
C SER A 150 -7.81 -13.28 -1.52
N PRO A 151 -8.54 -12.44 -0.75
CA PRO A 151 -9.61 -12.94 0.11
C PRO A 151 -10.73 -13.66 -0.64
N ALA A 152 -11.14 -13.12 -1.79
CA ALA A 152 -12.19 -13.72 -2.62
C ALA A 152 -11.84 -15.13 -3.13
N GLN A 153 -10.54 -15.44 -3.27
CA GLN A 153 -10.04 -16.73 -3.73
C GLN A 153 -9.63 -17.65 -2.59
N HIS A 154 -9.77 -17.21 -1.32
CA HIS A 154 -9.27 -17.93 -0.16
C HIS A 154 -7.78 -18.32 -0.30
N TYR A 155 -7.01 -17.47 -0.97
CA TYR A 155 -5.63 -17.77 -1.37
C TYR A 155 -4.63 -16.88 -0.63
N ALA A 156 -3.51 -17.45 -0.25
CA ALA A 156 -2.38 -16.73 0.31
C ALA A 156 -1.05 -17.26 -0.26
N GLU A 157 -0.09 -16.37 -0.48
CA GLU A 157 1.24 -16.75 -0.95
C GLU A 157 2.35 -15.89 -0.36
N THR A 158 3.56 -16.46 -0.35
CA THR A 158 4.78 -15.76 0.03
C THR A 158 5.96 -16.37 -0.71
N ALA A 159 6.95 -15.54 -1.03
CA ALA A 159 8.24 -15.97 -1.53
C ALA A 159 9.28 -16.13 -0.40
N ALA A 160 8.94 -15.75 0.82
CA ALA A 160 9.87 -15.74 1.95
C ALA A 160 10.04 -17.15 2.57
N PRO A 161 11.05 -17.34 3.44
CA PRO A 161 11.20 -18.58 4.19
C PRO A 161 9.98 -18.85 5.08
N VAL A 162 9.46 -20.08 4.99
CA VAL A 162 8.27 -20.54 5.71
C VAL A 162 8.66 -21.67 6.65
N ARG A 163 8.18 -21.59 7.89
CA ARG A 163 8.22 -22.68 8.87
C ARG A 163 6.80 -23.11 9.19
N VAL A 164 6.52 -24.40 9.08
CA VAL A 164 5.24 -25.02 9.44
C VAL A 164 5.48 -25.95 10.61
N ALA A 165 4.82 -25.73 11.74
CA ALA A 165 4.90 -26.57 12.92
C ALA A 165 3.54 -27.25 13.17
N THR A 166 3.57 -28.55 13.39
CA THR A 166 2.42 -29.37 13.82
C THR A 166 2.81 -30.19 15.06
N PRO A 167 1.88 -30.86 15.75
CA PRO A 167 2.22 -31.78 16.85
C PRO A 167 3.20 -32.88 16.45
N ASP A 168 3.14 -33.30 15.18
CA ASP A 168 3.89 -34.46 14.69
C ASP A 168 5.26 -34.08 14.12
N GLY A 169 5.51 -32.80 13.85
CA GLY A 169 6.78 -32.38 13.28
C GLY A 169 6.84 -30.93 12.82
N GLU A 170 7.89 -30.63 12.08
CA GLU A 170 8.17 -29.32 11.53
C GLU A 170 8.63 -29.44 10.08
N LEU A 171 8.12 -28.56 9.22
CA LEU A 171 8.57 -28.38 7.85
C LEU A 171 9.17 -26.97 7.69
N LYS A 172 10.23 -26.87 6.89
CA LYS A 172 10.82 -25.60 6.45
C LYS A 172 10.88 -25.59 4.93
N ALA A 173 10.64 -24.43 4.33
CA ALA A 173 10.75 -24.23 2.88
C ALA A 173 11.05 -22.77 2.56
N ILE A 174 11.37 -22.49 1.31
CA ILE A 174 11.40 -21.15 0.74
C ILE A 174 10.19 -21.00 -0.17
N GLY A 175 9.32 -20.07 0.19
CA GLY A 175 8.05 -19.79 -0.45
C GLY A 175 6.96 -20.82 -0.15
N ALA A 176 5.72 -20.35 -0.15
CA ALA A 176 4.55 -21.19 0.02
C ALA A 176 3.31 -20.60 -0.67
N ARG A 177 2.36 -21.47 -0.99
CA ARG A 177 1.01 -21.13 -1.43
C ARG A 177 -0.01 -21.87 -0.60
N ALA A 178 -1.06 -21.20 -0.18
CA ALA A 178 -2.10 -21.76 0.66
C ALA A 178 -3.49 -21.45 0.07
N TRP A 179 -4.30 -22.49 -0.05
CA TRP A 179 -5.73 -22.40 -0.33
C TRP A 179 -6.48 -22.76 0.95
N LEU A 180 -7.02 -21.74 1.61
CA LEU A 180 -7.62 -21.84 2.94
C LEU A 180 -8.92 -22.64 2.93
N ASP A 181 -9.70 -22.54 1.84
CA ASP A 181 -10.94 -23.28 1.59
C ASP A 181 -10.69 -24.78 1.36
N GLN A 182 -9.64 -25.11 0.62
CA GLN A 182 -9.23 -26.48 0.29
C GLN A 182 -8.31 -27.10 1.34
N GLN A 183 -7.91 -26.31 2.34
CA GLN A 183 -6.92 -26.68 3.35
C GLN A 183 -5.60 -27.15 2.75
N ARG A 184 -5.22 -26.61 1.60
CA ARG A 184 -4.07 -27.05 0.84
C ARG A 184 -2.91 -26.10 1.09
N LEU A 185 -1.78 -26.64 1.51
CA LEU A 185 -0.51 -25.91 1.62
C LEU A 185 0.50 -26.54 0.65
N GLU A 186 1.05 -25.71 -0.23
CA GLU A 186 2.11 -26.06 -1.15
C GLU A 186 3.38 -25.32 -0.75
N LEU A 187 4.47 -26.08 -0.56
CA LEU A 187 5.78 -25.55 -0.24
C LEU A 187 6.63 -25.58 -1.51
N LEU A 188 7.25 -24.45 -1.87
CA LEU A 188 7.75 -24.26 -3.23
C LEU A 188 9.17 -24.81 -3.44
N SER A 189 10.10 -24.51 -2.54
CA SER A 189 11.52 -24.88 -2.71
C SER A 189 12.24 -25.12 -1.39
N GLU A 190 13.40 -25.79 -1.46
CA GLU A 190 14.25 -26.13 -0.29
C GLU A 190 13.50 -26.78 0.88
N VAL A 191 12.56 -27.67 0.55
CA VAL A 191 11.68 -28.29 1.55
C VAL A 191 12.45 -29.28 2.41
N ARG A 192 12.47 -29.04 3.73
CA ARG A 192 13.09 -29.92 4.73
C ARG A 192 12.08 -30.22 5.84
N GLY A 193 11.88 -31.49 6.14
CA GLY A 193 10.98 -31.94 7.19
C GLY A 193 11.70 -32.66 8.33
N PHE A 194 11.27 -32.39 9.55
CA PHE A 194 11.61 -33.16 10.74
C PHE A 194 10.32 -33.72 11.33
N TYR A 195 10.27 -35.03 11.57
CA TYR A 195 9.13 -35.70 12.15
C TYR A 195 9.52 -36.28 13.51
N ALA A 196 8.75 -35.99 14.55
CA ALA A 196 8.95 -36.60 15.85
C ALA A 196 8.41 -38.04 15.80
N PRO A 197 9.21 -39.07 16.12
CA PRO A 197 8.71 -40.44 16.15
C PRO A 197 7.51 -40.55 17.10
N PRO A 198 6.46 -41.30 16.73
CA PRO A 198 5.26 -41.42 17.56
C PRO A 198 5.64 -42.01 18.93
N LYS A 199 5.15 -41.40 20.01
CA LYS A 199 5.32 -41.97 21.35
C LYS A 199 4.56 -43.30 21.38
N ARG A 200 5.29 -44.38 21.65
CA ARG A 200 4.78 -45.75 21.74
C ARG A 200 3.98 -45.97 23.02
#